data_AF-A0A973JIG4-F1
#
_entry.id   AF-A0A973JIG4-F1
#
_cell.length_a   1.000
_cell.length_b   1.000
_cell.length_c   1.000
_cell.angle_alpha   90.00
_cell.angle_beta   90.00
_cell.angle_gamma   90.00
#
_symmetry.space_group_name_H-M   'P 1'
#
loop_
_entity.id
_entity.type
_entity.pdbx_description
1 polymer ?
#
loop_
_entity_poly.entity_id
_entity_poly.type
_entity_poly.pdbx_seq_one_letter_code
_entity_poly.pdbx_strand_id
1 'polypeptide(L)'
;MSETTPTPPVDRADEPGVRRTTREFVSDQVARLQRQYLPPVQTPWARASLAELRRSLGQGLGTSPAVLALVINPSAPATDGPETPDERAIATALGLYALHQQSQSAPMHLHGVGFGEAVGRIRFRDGD
;
A
#
# COMPACT_ATOMS: atom_id res chain seq x y z
N MET A 1 -27.25 -44.42 -32.87
CA MET A 1 -27.72 -43.31 -32.01
C MET A 1 -27.03 -43.47 -30.67
N SER A 2 -25.97 -42.70 -30.43
CA SER A 2 -25.32 -42.58 -29.13
C SER A 2 -24.91 -41.11 -28.99
N GLU A 3 -25.71 -40.37 -28.21
CA GLU A 3 -25.44 -38.98 -27.87
C GLU A 3 -24.22 -38.93 -26.95
N THR A 4 -23.17 -38.24 -27.41
CA THR A 4 -22.06 -37.80 -26.56
C THR A 4 -22.50 -36.50 -25.91
N THR A 5 -22.83 -36.54 -24.61
CA THR A 5 -23.05 -35.33 -23.82
C THR A 5 -21.73 -34.54 -23.74
N PRO A 6 -21.67 -33.28 -24.21
CA PRO A 6 -20.49 -32.47 -24.01
C PRO A 6 -20.43 -32.00 -22.56
N THR A 7 -19.32 -32.32 -21.89
CA THR A 7 -18.94 -31.73 -20.60
C THR A 7 -18.97 -30.19 -20.72
N PRO A 8 -19.61 -29.47 -19.78
CA PRO A 8 -19.65 -28.00 -19.84
C PRO A 8 -18.23 -27.45 -19.68
N PRO A 9 -17.95 -26.25 -20.22
CA PRO A 9 -16.63 -25.65 -20.09
C PRO A 9 -16.39 -25.36 -18.62
N VAL A 10 -15.28 -25.89 -18.09
CA VAL A 10 -14.75 -25.47 -16.79
C VAL A 10 -14.58 -23.97 -16.86
N ASP A 11 -15.29 -23.29 -15.97
CA ASP A 11 -15.27 -21.85 -15.80
C ASP A 11 -13.82 -21.35 -15.80
N ARG A 12 -13.49 -20.45 -16.72
CA ARG A 12 -12.17 -19.80 -16.82
C ARG A 12 -12.05 -18.71 -15.75
N ALA A 13 -12.26 -19.08 -14.50
CA ALA A 13 -12.30 -18.15 -13.37
C ALA A 13 -11.30 -18.56 -12.29
N ASP A 14 -10.01 -18.63 -12.65
CA ASP A 14 -8.90 -18.21 -11.77
C ASP A 14 -7.60 -18.20 -12.60
N GLU A 15 -7.41 -17.20 -13.46
CA GLU A 15 -6.04 -16.87 -13.89
C GLU A 15 -5.31 -16.42 -12.62
N PRO A 16 -4.27 -17.13 -12.16
CA PRO A 16 -3.64 -16.83 -10.87
C PRO A 16 -3.10 -15.40 -10.91
N GLY A 17 -3.84 -14.50 -10.27
CA GLY A 17 -3.45 -13.10 -10.16
C GLY A 17 -2.03 -13.04 -9.63
N VAL A 18 -1.15 -12.34 -10.34
CA VAL A 18 0.26 -12.20 -10.00
C VAL A 18 0.39 -11.91 -8.51
N ARG A 19 0.94 -12.86 -7.74
CA ARG A 19 1.11 -12.72 -6.29
C ARG A 19 2.05 -11.55 -6.04
N ARG A 20 1.55 -10.47 -5.43
CA ARG A 20 2.37 -9.32 -5.08
C ARG A 20 3.08 -9.56 -3.76
N THR A 21 4.38 -9.32 -3.75
CA THR A 21 5.17 -9.22 -2.52
C THR A 21 4.71 -8.02 -1.68
N THR A 22 5.00 -8.05 -0.38
CA THR A 22 4.72 -6.94 0.55
C THR A 22 5.32 -5.62 0.07
N ARG A 23 6.53 -5.66 -0.51
CA ARG A 23 7.19 -4.48 -1.09
C ARG A 23 6.40 -3.90 -2.27
N GLU A 24 6.02 -4.74 -3.22
CA GLU A 24 5.25 -4.31 -4.40
C GLU A 24 3.90 -3.73 -3.99
N PHE A 25 3.21 -4.39 -3.05
CA PHE A 25 1.95 -3.89 -2.51
C PHE A 25 2.10 -2.49 -1.89
N VAL A 26 3.11 -2.29 -1.03
CA VAL A 26 3.37 -0.96 -0.43
C VAL A 26 3.69 0.08 -1.51
N SER A 27 4.56 -0.24 -2.47
CA SER A 27 4.90 0.67 -3.56
C SER A 27 3.68 1.07 -4.39
N ASP A 28 2.80 0.12 -4.72
CA ASP A 28 1.56 0.37 -5.47
C ASP A 28 0.59 1.24 -4.67
N GLN A 29 0.40 0.97 -3.37
CA GLN A 29 -0.48 1.77 -2.52
C GLN A 29 0.05 3.19 -2.34
N VAL A 30 1.34 3.37 -2.11
CA VAL A 30 1.97 4.69 -2.00
C VAL A 30 1.82 5.45 -3.32
N ALA A 31 2.10 4.83 -4.46
CA ALA A 31 1.93 5.46 -5.77
C ALA A 31 0.48 5.91 -6.01
N ARG A 32 -0.50 5.08 -5.63
CA ARG A 32 -1.93 5.41 -5.70
C ARG A 32 -2.28 6.59 -4.81
N LEU A 33 -1.86 6.58 -3.55
CA LEU A 33 -2.10 7.65 -2.59
C LEU A 33 -1.45 8.96 -3.04
N GLN A 34 -0.19 8.92 -3.47
CA GLN A 34 0.57 10.08 -3.95
C GLN A 34 -0.10 10.73 -5.16
N ARG A 35 -0.42 9.93 -6.18
CA ARG A 35 -1.08 10.42 -7.41
C ARG A 35 -2.41 11.08 -7.13
N GLN A 36 -3.18 10.54 -6.18
CA GLN A 36 -4.49 11.09 -5.82
C GLN A 36 -4.41 12.25 -4.83
N TYR A 37 -3.35 12.35 -4.02
CA TYR A 37 -3.18 13.42 -3.04
C TYR A 37 -2.64 14.71 -3.69
N LEU A 38 -1.74 14.57 -4.67
CA LEU A 38 -1.07 15.71 -5.30
C LEU A 38 -1.88 16.30 -6.47
N PRO A 39 -1.61 17.57 -6.83
CA PRO A 39 -2.08 18.15 -8.09
C PRO A 39 -1.64 17.32 -9.30
N PRO A 40 -2.47 17.25 -10.36
CA PRO A 40 -3.75 17.94 -10.52
C PRO A 40 -4.97 17.21 -9.93
N VAL A 41 -4.83 16.00 -9.39
CA VAL A 41 -5.97 15.12 -9.06
C VAL A 41 -6.66 15.48 -7.73
N GLN A 42 -5.91 15.54 -6.63
CA GLN A 42 -6.37 15.98 -5.29
C GLN A 42 -7.74 15.44 -4.82
N THR A 43 -7.89 14.12 -4.64
CA THR A 43 -9.15 13.51 -4.20
C THR A 43 -9.40 13.65 -2.69
N PRO A 44 -10.66 13.83 -2.25
CA PRO A 44 -11.00 13.79 -0.82
C PRO A 44 -10.63 12.45 -0.15
N TRP A 45 -10.77 11.34 -0.88
CA TRP A 45 -10.40 10.00 -0.40
C TRP A 45 -8.92 9.92 -0.03
N ALA A 46 -8.02 10.44 -0.86
CA ALA A 46 -6.59 10.41 -0.57
C ALA A 46 -6.24 11.27 0.64
N ARG A 47 -6.85 12.46 0.75
CA ARG A 47 -6.66 13.35 1.92
C ARG A 47 -7.14 12.69 3.22
N ALA A 48 -8.31 12.07 3.20
CA ALA A 48 -8.85 11.35 4.34
C ALA A 48 -7.99 10.13 4.69
N SER A 49 -7.57 9.36 3.68
CA SER A 49 -6.71 8.18 3.87
C SER A 49 -5.37 8.55 4.51
N LEU A 50 -4.69 9.60 4.03
CA LEU A 50 -3.45 10.06 4.64
C LEU A 50 -3.65 10.66 6.04
N ALA A 51 -4.79 11.31 6.31
CA ALA A 51 -5.12 11.75 7.67
C ALA A 51 -5.33 10.57 8.62
N GLU A 52 -6.02 9.53 8.16
CA GLU A 52 -6.26 8.33 8.94
C GLU A 52 -4.97 7.56 9.23
N LEU A 53 -4.14 7.33 8.20
CA LEU A 53 -2.84 6.66 8.34
C LEU A 53 -1.93 7.37 9.35
N ARG A 54 -1.95 8.70 9.40
CA ARG A 54 -1.21 9.47 10.41
C ARG A 54 -1.75 9.27 11.83
N ARG A 55 -3.07 9.20 11.99
CA ARG A 55 -3.73 8.99 13.30
C ARG A 55 -3.49 7.58 13.84
N SER A 56 -3.43 6.59 12.96
CA SER A 56 -3.25 5.19 13.34
C SER A 56 -1.79 4.75 13.43
N LEU A 57 -0.81 5.61 13.14
CA LEU A 57 0.60 5.25 13.24
C LEU A 57 0.96 4.90 14.69
N GLY A 58 1.53 3.71 14.89
CA GLY A 58 1.87 3.18 16.22
C GLY A 58 0.70 2.55 16.98
N GLN A 59 -0.50 2.50 16.39
CA GLN A 59 -1.65 1.76 16.91
C GLN A 59 -1.70 0.35 16.32
N GLY A 60 -2.39 -0.58 17.00
CA GLY A 60 -2.60 -1.93 16.49
C GLY A 60 -3.55 -1.97 15.29
N LEU A 61 -3.30 -2.90 14.38
CA LEU A 61 -4.16 -3.17 13.23
C LEU A 61 -5.51 -3.71 13.71
N GLY A 62 -6.55 -2.88 13.62
CA GLY A 62 -7.87 -3.17 14.19
C GLY A 62 -8.56 -1.93 14.77
N THR A 63 -7.80 -0.89 15.10
CA THR A 63 -8.36 0.35 15.66
C THR A 63 -9.09 1.22 14.61
N SER A 64 -8.76 1.06 13.32
CA SER A 64 -9.40 1.80 12.23
C SER A 64 -9.77 0.90 11.05
N PRO A 65 -11.07 0.69 10.78
CA PRO A 65 -11.53 -0.05 9.60
C PRO A 65 -11.06 0.58 8.27
N ALA A 66 -10.91 1.90 8.23
CA ALA A 66 -10.44 2.61 7.06
C ALA A 66 -8.95 2.32 6.77
N VAL A 67 -8.12 2.19 7.80
CA VAL A 67 -6.71 1.77 7.63
C VAL A 67 -6.61 0.32 7.19
N LEU A 68 -7.43 -0.58 7.76
CA LEU A 68 -7.45 -1.99 7.36
C LEU A 68 -7.64 -2.16 5.84
N ALA A 69 -8.56 -1.40 5.24
CA ALA A 69 -8.78 -1.44 3.80
C ALA A 69 -7.56 -1.00 2.95
N LEU A 70 -6.59 -0.28 3.54
CA LEU A 70 -5.38 0.20 2.87
C LEU A 70 -4.18 -0.74 3.07
N VAL A 71 -4.13 -1.48 4.18
CA VAL A 71 -2.93 -2.22 4.60
C VAL A 71 -3.01 -3.73 4.35
N ILE A 72 -4.21 -4.27 4.09
CA ILE A 72 -4.37 -5.70 3.81
C ILE A 72 -3.96 -6.02 2.38
N ASN A 73 -2.88 -6.79 2.23
CA ASN A 73 -2.43 -7.29 0.94
C ASN A 73 -3.30 -8.50 0.52
N PRO A 74 -4.10 -8.40 -0.55
CA PRO A 74 -4.98 -9.49 -0.98
C PRO A 74 -4.22 -10.72 -1.50
N SER A 75 -2.92 -10.59 -1.80
CA SER A 75 -2.06 -11.72 -2.20
C SER A 75 -1.46 -12.47 -1.02
N ALA A 76 -1.55 -11.93 0.19
CA ALA A 76 -1.09 -12.59 1.41
C ALA A 76 -2.06 -13.73 1.80
N PRO A 77 -1.57 -14.83 2.39
CA PRO A 77 -2.44 -15.85 2.97
C PRO A 77 -3.37 -15.23 4.01
N ALA A 78 -4.65 -15.64 4.01
CA ALA A 78 -5.54 -15.32 5.12
C ALA A 78 -4.97 -15.91 6.41
N THR A 79 -4.95 -15.13 7.48
CA THR A 79 -4.46 -15.59 8.79
C THR A 79 -5.55 -15.36 9.83
N ASP A 80 -5.88 -16.41 10.58
CA ASP A 80 -6.69 -16.28 11.78
C ASP A 80 -5.74 -16.08 12.97
N GLY A 81 -5.71 -14.88 13.54
CA GLY A 81 -4.78 -14.58 14.63
C GLY A 81 -4.48 -13.11 14.84
N PRO A 82 -3.51 -12.79 15.72
CA PRO A 82 -3.02 -11.43 15.88
C PRO A 82 -2.35 -10.94 14.60
N GLU A 83 -2.24 -9.62 14.46
CA GLU A 83 -1.53 -8.98 13.34
C GLU A 83 -0.15 -9.62 13.08
N THR A 84 0.10 -9.90 11.81
CA THR A 84 1.34 -10.47 11.31
C THR A 84 2.44 -9.40 11.20
N PRO A 85 3.73 -9.80 11.17
CA PRO A 85 4.82 -8.88 10.92
C PRO A 85 4.69 -8.12 9.59
N ASP A 86 4.19 -8.79 8.55
CA ASP A 86 4.00 -8.19 7.22
C ASP A 86 2.93 -7.11 7.24
N GLU A 87 1.79 -7.36 7.87
CA GLU A 87 0.73 -6.35 8.00
C GLU A 87 1.22 -5.14 8.81
N ARG A 88 1.95 -5.37 9.93
CA ARG A 88 2.60 -4.30 10.70
C ARG A 88 3.58 -3.48 9.85
N ALA A 89 4.38 -4.14 9.02
CA ALA A 89 5.32 -3.48 8.13
C ALA A 89 4.60 -2.60 7.10
N ILE A 90 3.50 -3.09 6.51
CA ILE A 90 2.68 -2.33 5.55
C ILE A 90 2.07 -1.10 6.24
N ALA A 91 1.42 -1.26 7.39
CA ALA A 91 0.84 -0.15 8.13
C ALA A 91 1.88 0.90 8.51
N THR A 92 3.03 0.45 9.00
CA THR A 92 4.14 1.33 9.36
C THR A 92 4.64 2.11 8.15
N ALA A 93 4.89 1.44 7.02
CA ALA A 93 5.36 2.08 5.80
C ALA A 93 4.36 3.12 5.26
N LEU A 94 3.07 2.77 5.20
CA LEU A 94 2.03 3.70 4.74
C LEU A 94 1.84 4.88 5.69
N GLY A 95 1.91 4.65 7.01
CA GLY A 95 1.84 5.72 8.01
C GLY A 95 3.05 6.66 7.97
N LEU A 96 4.26 6.12 7.83
CA LEU A 96 5.48 6.92 7.64
C LEU A 96 5.43 7.74 6.35
N TYR A 97 4.96 7.15 5.25
CA TYR A 97 4.74 7.90 4.02
C TYR A 97 3.71 9.03 4.22
N ALA A 98 2.60 8.75 4.91
CA ALA A 98 1.57 9.75 5.16
C ALA A 98 2.08 10.94 5.99
N LEU A 99 2.97 10.69 6.96
CA LEU A 99 3.69 11.75 7.67
C LEU A 99 4.66 12.51 6.75
N HIS A 100 5.46 11.79 5.96
CA HIS A 100 6.45 12.41 5.07
C HIS A 100 5.78 13.32 4.02
N GLN A 101 4.67 12.88 3.43
CA GLN A 101 3.94 13.64 2.41
C GLN A 101 3.14 14.82 2.98
N GLN A 102 2.96 14.91 4.30
CA GLN A 102 2.16 15.97 4.92
C GLN A 102 2.74 17.35 4.62
N SER A 103 1.88 18.27 4.16
CA SER A 103 2.25 19.64 3.80
C SER A 103 3.29 19.75 2.69
N GLN A 104 3.59 18.66 1.99
CA GLN A 104 4.49 18.63 0.84
C GLN A 104 3.69 18.71 -0.46
N SER A 105 4.03 19.68 -1.30
CA SER A 105 3.45 19.86 -2.64
C SER A 105 4.15 19.01 -3.71
N ALA A 106 5.33 18.47 -3.40
CA ALA A 106 6.10 17.58 -4.27
C ALA A 106 5.94 16.11 -3.84
N PRO A 107 6.12 15.14 -4.76
CA PRO A 107 6.13 13.72 -4.42
C PRO A 107 7.30 13.38 -3.50
N MET A 108 7.00 12.73 -2.38
CA MET A 108 8.00 12.33 -1.39
C MET A 108 8.46 10.89 -1.55
N HIS A 109 7.60 10.02 -2.10
CA HIS A 109 8.01 8.70 -2.54
C HIS A 109 8.51 8.76 -3.98
N LEU A 110 9.79 8.47 -4.16
CA LEU A 110 10.46 8.38 -5.45
C LEU A 110 10.93 6.94 -5.68
N HIS A 111 10.56 6.37 -6.83
CA HIS A 111 11.02 5.04 -7.20
C HIS A 111 12.56 5.05 -7.33
N GLY A 112 13.21 3.99 -6.86
CA GLY A 112 14.67 3.84 -6.91
C GLY A 112 15.44 4.56 -5.80
N VAL A 113 14.84 5.48 -5.04
CA VAL A 113 15.51 6.14 -3.91
C VAL A 113 15.35 5.29 -2.65
N GLY A 114 16.45 4.69 -2.19
CA GLY A 114 16.47 3.92 -0.95
C GLY A 114 16.51 4.80 0.31
N PHE A 115 16.11 4.24 1.46
CA PHE A 115 16.17 4.94 2.75
C PHE A 115 17.58 5.44 3.08
N GLY A 116 18.61 4.60 2.91
CA GLY A 116 20.00 4.97 3.16
C GLY A 116 20.51 6.09 2.25
N GLU A 117 20.09 6.10 0.99
CA GLU A 117 20.40 7.19 0.06
C GLU A 117 19.72 8.50 0.51
N ALA A 118 18.44 8.45 0.89
CA ALA A 118 17.70 9.61 1.38
C ALA A 118 18.35 10.21 2.64
N VAL A 119 18.77 9.37 3.60
CA VAL A 119 19.52 9.80 4.79
C VAL A 119 20.88 10.36 4.43
N GLY A 120 21.59 9.74 3.48
CA GLY A 120 22.88 10.25 2.97
C GLY A 120 22.76 11.66 2.39
N ARG A 121 21.68 11.96 1.66
CA ARG A 121 21.42 13.30 1.11
C ARG A 121 21.24 14.38 2.19
N ILE A 122 20.77 14.03 3.39
CA ILE A 122 20.66 14.99 4.51
C ILE A 122 22.06 15.46 4.92
N ARG A 123 23.01 14.51 5.09
CA ARG A 123 24.41 14.83 5.44
C ARG A 123 25.05 15.82 4.46
N PHE A 124 24.70 15.73 3.19
CA PHE A 124 25.26 16.60 2.15
C PHE A 124 24.47 17.89 1.92
N ARG A 125 23.29 18.07 2.53
CA ARG A 125 22.47 19.29 2.43
C ARG A 125 22.78 20.32 3.52
N ASP A 126 23.27 19.89 4.67
CA ASP A 126 23.62 20.77 5.81
C ASP A 126 25.12 21.15 5.82
N GLY A 127 25.82 20.95 4.70
CA GLY A 127 27.29 21.08 4.58
C GLY A 127 27.80 22.30 3.83
N ASP A 128 26.98 23.35 3.65
CA ASP A 128 27.36 24.63 3.05
C ASP A 128 27.70 25.69 4.12
#